data_AF-A0A9P6N7H7-F1
#
_entry.id   AF-A0A9P6N7H7-F1
#
_cell.length_a   1.000
_cell.length_b   1.000
_cell.length_c   1.000
_cell.angle_alpha   90.00
_cell.angle_beta   90.00
_cell.angle_gamma   90.00
#
_symmetry.space_group_name_H-M   'P 1'
#
loop_
_entity.id
_entity.type
_entity.pdbx_description
1 polymer ?
#
loop_
_entity_poly.entity_id
_entity_poly.type
_entity_poly.pdbx_seq_one_letter_code
_entity_poly.pdbx_strand_id
1 'polypeptide(L)'
;NLPHQDHDHTRYSFGMFCRIKQDTGELYELGSEETLGDVKGAKFVIEEFGIEVAFDRCNGIIEMLWDTKMEHYSTPSISVNAKGEVIDPMTSPITRFGSSCQISEALVKRIVLLEKNKTNQGMLNEEWEKYRLSHVKSYEEEVSFKLLKLEAHRFFKAEAREKAKLNKPCKLKLRFKS
;
A
#
# COMPACT_ATOMS: atom_id res chain seq x y z
N ASN A 1 -1.90 7.85 -8.80
CA ASN A 1 -2.92 7.99 -7.75
C ASN A 1 -3.88 9.07 -8.23
N LEU A 2 -5.00 8.70 -8.85
CA LEU A 2 -5.96 9.70 -9.32
C LEU A 2 -6.76 10.24 -8.11
N PRO A 3 -7.34 11.44 -8.21
CA PRO A 3 -8.32 11.92 -7.23
C PRO A 3 -9.37 10.86 -6.91
N HIS A 4 -9.56 10.55 -5.63
CA HIS A 4 -10.54 9.57 -5.15
C HIS A 4 -10.97 9.85 -3.71
N GLN A 5 -12.07 9.19 -3.33
CA GLN A 5 -12.47 9.00 -1.94
C GLN A 5 -12.21 7.54 -1.58
N ASP A 6 -11.84 7.28 -0.34
CA ASP A 6 -11.77 5.91 0.13
C ASP A 6 -13.18 5.33 0.27
N HIS A 7 -13.32 4.00 0.28
CA HIS A 7 -14.58 3.29 0.50
C HIS A 7 -14.43 2.26 1.64
N ASP A 8 -15.52 1.96 2.38
CA ASP A 8 -15.57 1.01 3.52
C ASP A 8 -14.58 1.24 4.68
N HIS A 9 -14.55 2.45 5.23
CA HIS A 9 -13.67 2.82 6.34
C HIS A 9 -14.33 3.90 7.23
N THR A 10 -13.83 4.03 8.46
CA THR A 10 -14.21 5.09 9.39
C THR A 10 -13.88 6.47 8.84
N ARG A 11 -14.60 7.51 9.28
CA ARG A 11 -14.47 8.88 8.76
C ARG A 11 -13.05 9.43 8.62
N TYR A 12 -12.09 8.97 9.42
CA TYR A 12 -10.73 9.46 9.38
C TYR A 12 -9.74 8.36 9.01
N SER A 13 -8.71 8.77 8.27
CA SER A 13 -7.54 7.96 7.94
C SER A 13 -6.30 8.60 8.54
N PHE A 14 -5.43 7.76 9.11
CA PHE A 14 -4.13 8.19 9.63
C PHE A 14 -3.04 7.74 8.66
N GLY A 15 -2.20 8.66 8.20
CA GLY A 15 -1.10 8.36 7.29
C GLY A 15 0.26 8.73 7.87
N MET A 16 1.27 7.95 7.50
CA MET A 16 2.67 8.18 7.83
C MET A 16 3.49 8.23 6.54
N PHE A 17 4.30 9.27 6.40
CA PHE A 17 5.16 9.48 5.22
C PHE A 17 6.58 9.81 5.67
N CYS A 18 7.57 9.18 5.06
CA CYS A 18 8.98 9.48 5.34
C CYS A 18 9.87 9.11 4.15
N ARG A 19 11.09 9.64 4.14
CA ARG A 19 12.15 9.16 3.24
C ARG A 19 12.91 8.03 3.93
N ILE A 20 13.14 6.94 3.18
CA ILE A 20 13.88 5.78 3.66
C ILE A 20 14.92 5.33 2.64
N LYS A 21 15.97 4.65 3.10
CA LYS A 21 16.86 3.86 2.24
C LYS A 21 16.12 2.63 1.74
N GLN A 22 16.21 2.31 0.45
CA GLN A 22 15.43 1.20 -0.15
C GLN A 22 15.89 -0.18 0.32
N ASP A 23 17.18 -0.34 0.61
CA ASP A 23 17.80 -1.60 1.00
C ASP A 23 17.58 -1.95 2.48
N THR A 24 17.69 -0.96 3.38
CA THR A 24 17.58 -1.16 4.83
C THR A 24 16.22 -0.77 5.41
N GLY A 25 15.48 0.13 4.75
CA GLY A 25 14.27 0.73 5.29
C GLY A 25 14.51 1.77 6.39
N GLU A 26 15.77 2.10 6.70
CA GLU A 26 16.12 3.15 7.67
C GLU A 26 15.73 4.53 7.14
N LEU A 27 15.43 5.45 8.07
CA LEU A 27 15.16 6.85 7.72
C LEU A 27 16.36 7.48 6.99
N TYR A 28 16.03 8.26 5.95
CA TYR A 28 17.02 9.01 5.18
C TYR A 28 16.77 10.52 5.32
N GLU A 29 17.76 11.21 5.88
CA GLU A 29 17.74 12.66 6.10
C GLU A 29 18.54 13.38 5.02
N LEU A 30 17.96 14.44 4.43
CA LEU A 30 18.70 15.32 3.53
C LEU A 30 19.72 16.12 4.33
N GLY A 31 20.94 16.20 3.80
CA GLY A 31 22.05 16.90 4.48
C GLY A 31 22.87 16.00 5.40
N SER A 32 22.67 14.68 5.37
CA SER A 32 23.62 13.71 5.92
C SER A 32 25.00 13.83 5.25
N GLU A 33 26.06 13.36 5.92
CA GLU A 33 27.44 13.42 5.42
C GLU A 33 27.59 12.79 4.02
N GLU A 34 26.82 11.72 3.75
CA GLU A 34 26.70 11.11 2.42
C GLU A 34 25.34 11.44 1.79
N THR A 35 25.35 12.10 0.63
CA THR A 35 24.14 12.33 -0.18
C THR A 35 23.92 11.15 -1.12
N LEU A 36 22.79 10.46 -0.96
CA LEU A 36 22.40 9.33 -1.81
C LEU A 36 21.49 9.78 -2.96
N GLY A 37 20.96 11.01 -2.86
CA GLY A 37 20.00 11.58 -3.80
C GLY A 37 18.81 12.22 -3.10
N ASP A 38 17.73 12.44 -3.84
CA ASP A 38 16.47 12.94 -3.30
C ASP A 38 15.26 12.36 -4.05
N VAL A 39 14.08 12.37 -3.41
CA VAL A 39 12.79 12.10 -4.03
C VAL A 39 11.99 13.38 -3.99
N LYS A 40 11.68 13.96 -5.16
CA LYS A 40 10.97 15.23 -5.28
C LYS A 40 9.53 15.02 -5.74
N GLY A 41 8.60 15.84 -5.26
CA GLY A 41 7.19 15.76 -5.61
C GLY A 41 6.41 14.92 -4.59
N ALA A 42 5.58 13.97 -5.05
CA ALA A 42 4.70 13.15 -4.21
C ALA A 42 3.97 13.93 -3.12
N LYS A 43 3.39 15.08 -3.48
CA LYS A 43 2.59 15.89 -2.56
C LYS A 43 1.26 15.18 -2.30
N PHE A 44 0.74 15.30 -1.10
CA PHE A 44 -0.65 14.94 -0.81
C PHE A 44 -1.55 16.14 -1.03
N VAL A 45 -2.64 15.96 -1.78
CA VAL A 45 -3.52 17.04 -2.21
C VAL A 45 -4.94 16.77 -1.75
N ILE A 46 -5.59 17.79 -1.18
CA ILE A 46 -7.03 17.85 -0.95
C ILE A 46 -7.54 19.05 -1.75
N GLU A 47 -8.00 18.78 -2.98
CA GLU A 47 -8.24 19.81 -3.99
C GLU A 47 -9.38 20.75 -3.60
N GLU A 48 -10.44 20.23 -2.95
CA GLU A 48 -11.59 21.00 -2.47
C GLU A 48 -11.20 22.19 -1.58
N PHE A 49 -10.11 22.07 -0.83
CA PHE A 49 -9.62 23.12 0.08
C PHE A 49 -8.39 23.85 -0.44
N GLY A 50 -7.90 23.50 -1.65
CA GLY A 50 -6.62 24.02 -2.16
C GLY A 50 -5.44 23.69 -1.25
N ILE A 51 -5.50 22.57 -0.51
CA ILE A 51 -4.46 22.16 0.42
C ILE A 51 -3.49 21.21 -0.28
N GLU A 52 -2.21 21.55 -0.25
CA GLU A 52 -1.11 20.67 -0.67
C GLU A 52 -0.11 20.47 0.47
N VAL A 53 0.19 19.22 0.78
CA VAL A 53 1.22 18.85 1.75
C VAL A 53 2.43 18.31 0.99
N ALA A 54 3.51 19.09 0.99
CA ALA A 54 4.77 18.71 0.36
C ALA A 54 5.71 18.05 1.39
N PHE A 55 6.19 16.85 1.06
CA PHE A 55 7.05 16.09 1.97
C PHE A 55 8.56 16.30 1.71
N ASP A 56 8.92 16.99 0.62
CA ASP A 56 10.30 17.10 0.12
C ASP A 56 11.29 17.65 1.15
N ARG A 57 10.85 18.54 2.05
CA ARG A 57 11.72 19.22 3.03
C ARG A 57 11.71 18.62 4.43
N CYS A 58 11.04 17.49 4.66
CA CYS A 58 10.96 16.88 5.98
C CYS A 58 12.02 15.77 6.16
N ASN A 59 12.89 15.91 7.15
CA ASN A 59 13.88 14.90 7.52
C ASN A 59 13.38 13.91 8.58
N GLY A 60 12.07 13.72 8.68
CA GLY A 60 11.47 12.84 9.67
C GLY A 60 10.24 12.11 9.15
N ILE A 61 9.44 11.67 10.10
CA ILE A 61 8.13 11.07 9.83
C ILE A 61 7.10 12.20 9.84
N ILE A 62 6.31 12.27 8.78
CA ILE A 62 5.14 13.12 8.69
C ILE A 62 3.94 12.25 9.02
N GLU A 63 3.25 12.62 10.10
CA GLU A 63 1.99 12.02 10.51
C GLU A 63 0.85 12.93 10.11
N MET A 64 -0.20 12.35 9.54
CA MET A 64 -1.29 13.12 8.97
C MET A 64 -2.62 12.43 9.20
N LEU A 65 -3.66 13.22 9.47
CA LEU A 65 -5.04 12.75 9.58
C LEU A 65 -5.88 13.49 8.54
N TRP A 66 -6.71 12.78 7.79
CA TRP A 66 -7.67 13.39 6.87
C TRP A 66 -9.04 12.73 6.96
N ASP A 67 -10.08 13.51 6.64
CA ASP A 67 -11.44 12.99 6.43
C ASP A 67 -11.45 12.26 5.09
N THR A 68 -11.80 10.99 5.11
CA THR A 68 -11.75 10.11 3.95
C THR A 68 -12.91 10.31 2.99
N LYS A 69 -13.92 11.10 3.38
CA LYS A 69 -14.97 11.58 2.50
C LYS A 69 -14.51 12.73 1.61
N MET A 70 -13.33 13.29 1.85
CA MET A 70 -12.74 14.31 1.00
C MET A 70 -11.97 13.64 -0.15
N GLU A 71 -12.13 14.20 -1.34
CA GLU A 71 -11.36 13.76 -2.50
C GLU A 71 -9.89 14.12 -2.31
N HIS A 72 -9.02 13.12 -2.40
CA HIS A 72 -7.60 13.29 -2.17
C HIS A 72 -6.78 12.43 -3.12
N TYR A 73 -5.52 12.82 -3.31
CA TYR A 73 -4.56 12.06 -4.11
C TYR A 73 -3.12 12.43 -3.79
N SER A 74 -2.19 11.66 -4.36
CA SER A 74 -0.77 11.98 -4.34
C SER A 74 -0.28 12.30 -5.74
N THR A 75 0.45 13.41 -5.89
CA THR A 75 1.07 13.75 -7.17
C THR A 75 2.17 12.74 -7.53
N PRO A 76 2.59 12.64 -8.80
CA PRO A 76 3.79 11.90 -9.16
C PRO A 76 5.03 12.41 -8.41
N SER A 77 6.04 11.55 -8.29
CA SER A 77 7.38 11.91 -7.82
C SER A 77 8.44 11.56 -8.85
N ILE A 78 9.61 12.16 -8.69
CA ILE A 78 10.82 11.82 -9.42
C ILE A 78 11.94 11.49 -8.43
N SER A 79 12.76 10.51 -8.78
CA SER A 79 13.98 10.19 -8.04
C SER A 79 15.16 10.87 -8.72
N VAL A 80 16.03 11.50 -7.92
CA VAL A 80 17.29 12.07 -8.39
C VAL A 80 18.46 11.47 -7.62
N ASN A 81 19.61 11.32 -8.27
CA ASN A 81 20.85 10.89 -7.61
C ASN A 81 21.52 12.05 -6.86
N ALA A 82 22.66 11.76 -6.22
CA ALA A 82 23.49 12.74 -5.50
C ALA A 82 23.88 13.98 -6.33
N LYS A 83 23.94 13.86 -7.66
CA LYS A 83 24.29 14.94 -8.60
C LYS A 83 23.05 15.71 -9.08
N GLY A 84 21.85 15.32 -8.65
CA GLY A 84 20.59 15.91 -9.08
C GLY A 84 20.07 15.40 -10.43
N GLU A 85 20.67 14.36 -11.00
CA GLU A 85 20.24 13.75 -12.25
C GLU A 85 19.05 12.81 -11.99
N VAL A 86 18.04 12.85 -12.86
CA VAL A 86 16.87 11.97 -12.77
C VAL A 86 17.29 10.53 -13.02
N ILE A 87 16.90 9.64 -12.13
CA ILE A 87 17.18 8.20 -12.21
C ILE A 87 15.90 7.39 -12.12
N ASP A 88 15.96 6.13 -12.55
CA ASP A 88 14.86 5.17 -12.38
C ASP A 88 14.58 4.99 -10.87
N PRO A 89 13.33 5.14 -10.41
CA PRO A 89 12.97 4.89 -9.01
C PRO A 89 13.39 3.50 -8.51
N MET A 90 13.44 2.49 -9.37
CA MET A 90 13.86 1.12 -9.03
C MET A 90 15.37 0.97 -8.80
N THR A 91 16.17 1.93 -9.26
CA THR A 91 17.63 1.96 -9.05
C THR A 91 18.05 3.05 -8.06
N SER A 92 17.10 3.82 -7.55
CA SER A 92 17.36 4.84 -6.53
C SER A 92 17.69 4.19 -5.19
N PRO A 93 18.77 4.62 -4.50
CA PRO A 93 19.09 4.09 -3.17
C PRO A 93 18.08 4.51 -2.10
N ILE A 94 17.22 5.48 -2.41
CA ILE A 94 16.22 6.02 -1.48
C ILE A 94 14.82 5.96 -2.11
N THR A 95 13.80 5.98 -1.26
CA THR A 95 12.41 6.08 -1.68
C THR A 95 11.59 6.84 -0.67
N ARG A 96 10.36 7.20 -1.06
CA ARG A 96 9.37 7.74 -0.13
C ARG A 96 8.45 6.61 0.31
N PHE A 97 8.51 6.28 1.59
CA PHE A 97 7.54 5.41 2.22
C PHE A 97 6.28 6.20 2.54
N GLY A 98 5.13 5.62 2.22
CA GLY A 98 3.82 6.13 2.57
C GLY A 98 2.95 4.97 3.01
N SER A 99 2.32 5.10 4.18
CA SER A 99 1.34 4.14 4.69
C SER A 99 0.12 4.88 5.20
N SER A 100 -1.07 4.32 4.97
CA SER A 100 -2.32 4.81 5.52
C SER A 100 -3.01 3.69 6.29
N CYS A 101 -3.38 3.99 7.53
CA CYS A 101 -4.11 3.12 8.43
C CYS A 101 -5.56 3.61 8.54
N GLN A 102 -6.48 2.70 8.25
CA GLN A 102 -7.92 2.96 8.26
C GLN A 102 -8.62 1.82 9.00
N ILE A 103 -9.68 2.14 9.73
CA ILE A 103 -10.53 1.14 10.38
C ILE A 103 -11.67 0.82 9.41
N SER A 104 -11.83 -0.44 9.01
CA SER A 104 -12.93 -0.84 8.11
C SER A 104 -14.29 -0.69 8.81
N GLU A 105 -15.21 0.00 8.14
CA GLU A 105 -16.57 0.20 8.67
C GLU A 105 -17.33 -1.13 8.74
N ALA A 106 -17.19 -2.00 7.74
CA ALA A 106 -17.75 -3.34 7.75
C ALA A 106 -17.26 -4.19 8.94
N LEU A 107 -15.97 -4.11 9.29
CA LEU A 107 -15.44 -4.82 10.46
C LEU A 107 -16.06 -4.32 11.76
N VAL A 108 -16.15 -3.00 11.94
CA VAL A 108 -16.81 -2.40 13.11
C VAL A 108 -18.28 -2.82 13.20
N LYS A 109 -19.02 -2.73 12.09
CA LYS A 109 -20.43 -3.17 12.01
C LYS A 109 -20.59 -4.64 12.39
N ARG A 110 -19.68 -5.50 11.93
CA ARG A 110 -19.69 -6.93 12.26
C ARG A 110 -19.43 -7.17 13.74
N ILE A 111 -18.46 -6.49 14.34
CA ILE A 111 -18.18 -6.59 15.78
C ILE A 111 -19.41 -6.15 16.59
N VAL A 112 -20.03 -5.02 16.23
CA VAL A 112 -21.24 -4.52 16.91
C VAL A 112 -22.39 -5.51 16.79
N LEU A 113 -22.60 -6.13 15.62
CA LEU A 113 -23.62 -7.14 15.43
C LEU A 113 -23.37 -8.39 16.30
N LEU A 114 -22.11 -8.84 16.36
CA LEU A 114 -21.67 -9.96 17.17
C LEU A 114 -21.94 -9.70 18.67
N GLU A 115 -21.55 -8.53 19.19
CA GLU A 115 -21.82 -8.15 20.59
C GLU A 115 -23.32 -8.05 20.89
N LYS A 116 -24.12 -7.46 19.99
CA LYS A 116 -25.57 -7.41 20.14
C LYS A 116 -26.18 -8.81 20.20
N ASN A 117 -25.72 -9.74 19.37
CA ASN A 117 -26.20 -11.12 19.40
C ASN A 117 -25.89 -11.81 20.73
N LYS A 118 -24.68 -11.59 21.29
CA LYS A 118 -24.31 -12.08 22.61
C LYS A 118 -25.30 -11.61 23.68
N THR A 119 -25.58 -10.31 23.72
CA THR A 119 -26.50 -9.71 24.70
C THR A 119 -27.94 -10.17 24.49
N ASN A 120 -28.43 -10.14 23.25
CA ASN A 120 -29.82 -10.47 22.93
C ASN A 120 -30.16 -11.94 23.13
N GLN A 121 -29.18 -12.84 22.99
CA GLN A 121 -29.38 -14.28 23.17
C GLN A 121 -29.07 -14.74 24.60
N GLY A 122 -28.65 -13.85 25.49
CA GLY A 122 -28.33 -14.21 26.89
C GLY A 122 -27.25 -15.28 27.00
N MET A 123 -26.37 -15.39 25.99
CA MET A 123 -25.37 -16.46 25.91
C MET A 123 -24.42 -16.42 27.11
N LEU A 124 -24.18 -17.59 27.71
CA LEU A 124 -23.13 -17.75 28.69
C LEU A 124 -21.75 -17.58 28.02
N ASN A 125 -20.73 -17.19 28.78
CA ASN A 125 -19.40 -16.89 28.23
C ASN A 125 -18.78 -18.07 27.45
N GLU A 126 -19.05 -19.32 27.84
CA GLU A 126 -18.56 -20.52 27.13
C GLU A 126 -19.25 -20.74 25.77
N GLU A 127 -20.55 -20.47 25.70
CA GLU A 127 -21.33 -20.58 24.46
C GLU A 127 -20.93 -19.47 23.48
N TRP A 128 -20.70 -18.27 24.01
CA TRP A 128 -20.18 -17.14 23.26
C TRP A 128 -18.83 -17.46 22.62
N GLU A 129 -17.92 -18.08 23.36
CA GLU A 129 -16.57 -18.34 22.86
C GLU A 129 -16.56 -19.39 21.74
N LYS A 130 -17.41 -20.43 21.85
CA LYS A 130 -17.65 -21.38 20.75
C LYS A 130 -18.26 -20.71 19.52
N TYR A 131 -19.22 -19.82 19.72
CA TYR A 131 -19.84 -19.06 18.63
C TYR A 131 -18.83 -18.12 17.94
N ARG A 132 -18.03 -17.39 18.72
CA ARG A 132 -16.98 -16.50 18.22
C ARG A 132 -15.95 -17.26 17.39
N LEU A 133 -15.41 -18.37 17.90
CA LEU A 133 -14.41 -19.19 17.20
C LEU A 133 -14.93 -19.80 15.90
N SER A 134 -16.22 -20.12 15.82
CA SER A 134 -16.82 -20.66 14.58
C SER A 134 -17.10 -19.59 13.52
N HIS A 135 -17.24 -18.33 13.90
CA HIS A 135 -17.64 -17.25 12.97
C HIS A 135 -16.51 -16.25 12.67
N VAL A 136 -15.47 -16.18 13.50
CA VAL A 136 -14.33 -15.27 13.34
C VAL A 136 -13.08 -16.10 13.14
N LYS A 137 -12.45 -15.94 11.97
CA LYS A 137 -11.16 -16.59 11.69
C LYS A 137 -10.08 -16.01 12.59
N SER A 138 -9.16 -16.86 13.04
CA SER A 138 -7.98 -16.40 13.75
C SER A 138 -7.05 -15.64 12.80
N TYR A 139 -6.15 -14.84 13.37
CA TYR A 139 -5.14 -14.13 12.57
C TYR A 139 -4.24 -15.12 11.84
N GLU A 140 -3.84 -16.21 12.50
CA GLU A 140 -3.02 -17.29 11.95
C GLU A 140 -3.71 -17.98 10.76
N GLU A 141 -5.02 -18.22 10.85
CA GLU A 141 -5.83 -18.77 9.74
C GLU A 141 -5.87 -17.81 8.54
N GLU A 142 -6.04 -16.51 8.80
CA GLU A 142 -6.06 -15.50 7.74
C GLU A 142 -4.68 -15.33 7.09
N VAL A 143 -3.60 -15.34 7.88
CA VAL A 143 -2.21 -15.33 7.39
C VAL A 143 -1.94 -16.56 6.53
N SER A 144 -2.27 -17.74 7.02
CA SER A 144 -2.11 -19.00 6.30
C SER A 144 -2.87 -18.99 4.97
N PHE A 145 -4.11 -18.50 4.98
CA PHE A 145 -4.91 -18.34 3.77
C PHE A 145 -4.28 -17.34 2.77
N LYS A 146 -3.76 -16.19 3.25
CA LYS A 146 -3.08 -15.20 2.40
C LYS A 146 -1.79 -15.74 1.80
N LEU A 147 -1.00 -16.49 2.57
CA LEU A 147 0.22 -17.16 2.10
C LEU A 147 -0.09 -18.19 1.01
N LEU A 148 -1.09 -19.06 1.23
CA LEU A 148 -1.57 -20.00 0.23
C LEU A 148 -2.03 -19.30 -1.06
N LYS A 149 -2.77 -18.19 -0.92
CA LYS A 149 -3.22 -17.38 -2.07
C LYS A 149 -2.04 -16.78 -2.84
N LEU A 150 -1.01 -16.31 -2.13
CA LEU A 150 0.22 -15.77 -2.73
C LEU A 150 1.00 -16.85 -3.48
N GLU A 151 1.13 -18.05 -2.92
CA GLU A 151 1.78 -19.19 -3.57
C GLU A 151 1.04 -19.61 -4.83
N ALA A 152 -0.29 -19.77 -4.75
CA ALA A 152 -1.13 -20.07 -5.90
C ALA A 152 -0.97 -19.01 -7.01
N HIS A 153 -0.99 -17.72 -6.64
CA HIS A 153 -0.80 -16.63 -7.59
C HIS A 153 0.60 -16.67 -8.25
N ARG A 154 1.66 -16.99 -7.50
CA ARG A 154 3.02 -17.17 -8.05
C ARG A 154 3.06 -18.33 -9.05
N PHE A 155 2.42 -19.45 -8.72
CA PHE A 155 2.33 -20.62 -9.59
C PHE A 155 1.63 -20.27 -10.92
N PHE A 156 0.44 -19.68 -10.87
CA PHE A 156 -0.30 -19.30 -12.08
C PHE A 156 0.45 -18.27 -12.94
N LYS A 157 1.15 -17.31 -12.31
CA LYS A 157 1.97 -16.32 -13.02
C LYS A 157 3.17 -16.97 -13.71
N ALA A 158 3.80 -17.98 -13.10
CA ALA A 158 4.88 -18.74 -13.73
C ALA A 158 4.37 -19.55 -14.93
N GLU A 159 3.25 -20.24 -14.78
CA GLU A 159 2.61 -21.01 -15.86
C GLU A 159 2.23 -20.12 -17.05
N ALA A 160 1.64 -18.95 -16.78
CA ALA A 160 1.30 -17.98 -17.82
C ALA A 160 2.54 -17.46 -18.58
N ARG A 161 3.67 -17.26 -17.88
CA ARG A 161 4.95 -16.86 -18.50
C ARG A 161 5.50 -17.96 -19.40
N GLU A 162 5.42 -19.23 -18.99
CA GLU A 162 5.87 -20.37 -19.80
C GLU A 162 5.00 -20.52 -21.07
N LYS A 163 3.68 -20.42 -20.95
CA LYS A 163 2.77 -20.42 -22.12
C LYS A 163 3.04 -19.26 -23.07
N ALA A 164 3.35 -18.07 -22.55
CA ALA A 164 3.70 -16.91 -23.36
C ALA A 164 5.04 -17.07 -24.11
N LYS A 165 6.00 -17.83 -23.57
CA LYS A 165 7.25 -18.16 -24.27
C LYS A 165 6.99 -19.13 -25.44
N LEU A 166 6.12 -20.13 -25.24
CA LEU A 166 5.74 -21.10 -26.25
C LEU A 166 4.97 -20.47 -27.43
N ASN A 167 4.16 -19.45 -27.17
CA ASN A 167 3.35 -18.76 -28.18
C ASN A 167 4.05 -17.55 -28.84
N LYS A 168 5.37 -17.36 -28.68
CA LYS A 168 6.07 -16.30 -29.41
C LYS A 168 6.15 -16.66 -30.91
N PRO A 169 5.49 -15.93 -31.81
CA PRO A 169 5.63 -16.18 -33.24
C PRO A 169 7.09 -15.94 -33.64
N CYS A 170 7.71 -16.98 -34.19
CA CYS A 170 9.06 -16.90 -34.75
C CYS A 170 9.00 -15.95 -35.95
N LYS A 171 9.43 -14.70 -35.77
CA LYS A 171 9.58 -13.75 -36.89
C LYS A 171 10.74 -14.25 -37.77
N LEU A 172 10.45 -15.14 -38.72
CA LEU A 172 11.35 -15.45 -39.82
C LEU A 172 11.62 -14.16 -40.59
N LYS A 173 12.80 -13.58 -40.39
CA LYS A 173 13.30 -12.51 -41.25
C LYS A 173 13.68 -13.12 -42.60
N LEU A 174 12.75 -13.10 -43.55
CA LEU A 174 13.05 -13.28 -44.97
C LEU A 174 13.97 -12.12 -45.40
N ARG A 175 15.28 -12.38 -45.44
CA ARG A 175 16.25 -11.49 -46.09
C ARG A 175 16.19 -11.75 -47.59
N PHE A 176 15.49 -10.89 -48.33
CA PHE A 176 15.70 -10.77 -49.77
C PHE A 176 17.05 -10.06 -49.97
N LYS A 177 18.02 -10.75 -50.56
CA LYS A 177 19.24 -10.15 -51.12
C LYS A 177 18.90 -9.73 -52.56
N SER A 178 19.04 -8.44 -52.85
CA SER A 178 19.16 -7.88 -54.19
C SER A 178 20.55 -8.15 -54.75
#